data_AF-A0A318LXJ6-F1
#
_entry.id   AF-A0A318LXJ6-F1
#
_cell.length_a   1.000
_cell.length_b   1.000
_cell.length_c   1.000
_cell.angle_alpha   90.00
_cell.angle_beta   90.00
_cell.angle_gamma   90.00
#
_symmetry.space_group_name_H-M   'P 1'
#
loop_
_entity.id
_entity.type
_entity.pdbx_description
1 polymer ?
#
loop_
_entity_poly.entity_id
_entity_poly.type
_entity_poly.pdbx_seq_one_letter_code
_entity_poly.pdbx_strand_id
1 'polypeptide(L)'
;MRPVTDRFLTTIRGSHAMCARVRVCAPGQTGVNPNGIEIPIITGDVRLDATAEIRGSVEMTTEYEWPADATGLLTPYGNELFVERGIVYGDGVREWVSQGYYRLETPSQEEAPDGVIRLTARDRMAGIVDARPLAPQEFGPGTSVAAIFDHLVGEVYPGAVVLFDFDAATTTFPGSHILEDSRYGFLKDIADSLGKIMYWDYAGRLRVETAPNPAQPVFAVNHGRGGVVAKLSRELSREGVYNAVVATGEQAGENPPVRGVAFDLNPDSPTYWHGPFGKVPRFYSSTFLTTDAQCQAAANAMLMRAIGLPYSVDFSMVPNVALEPLDPIAVSYSDRTAPETHVIETLTIPLDAEAVMTGTTREKVGGDDDALG
;
A
#
# COMPACT_ATOMS: atom_id res chain seq x y z
N MET A 1 4.97 2.69 -8.56
CA MET A 1 5.54 4.03 -8.65
C MET A 1 4.53 4.93 -9.36
N ARG A 2 4.28 6.09 -8.77
CA ARG A 2 3.36 7.10 -9.30
C ARG A 2 3.91 7.71 -10.58
N PRO A 3 3.04 8.12 -11.52
CA PRO A 3 3.46 8.75 -12.75
C PRO A 3 4.11 10.11 -12.45
N VAL A 4 5.35 10.28 -12.90
CA VAL A 4 6.11 11.53 -12.86
C VAL A 4 6.91 11.67 -14.15
N THR A 5 7.38 12.88 -14.46
CA THR A 5 8.19 13.10 -15.65
C THR A 5 9.64 12.61 -15.45
N ASP A 6 10.33 12.31 -16.55
CA ASP A 6 11.78 12.02 -16.50
C ASP A 6 12.58 13.20 -15.92
N ARG A 7 12.08 14.42 -16.14
CA ARG A 7 12.63 15.65 -15.57
C ARG A 7 12.57 15.61 -14.05
N PHE A 8 11.47 15.13 -13.47
CA PHE A 8 11.33 14.93 -12.04
C PHE A 8 12.38 13.96 -11.50
N LEU A 9 12.45 12.76 -12.08
CA LEU A 9 13.38 11.70 -11.64
C LEU A 9 14.86 12.12 -11.76
N THR A 10 15.18 12.96 -12.75
CA THR A 10 16.53 13.53 -12.90
C THR A 10 16.80 14.60 -11.84
N THR A 11 15.82 15.47 -11.57
CA THR A 11 15.98 16.62 -10.67
C THR A 11 16.15 16.20 -9.21
N ILE A 12 15.42 15.16 -8.76
CA ILE A 12 15.51 14.65 -7.38
C ILE A 12 16.90 14.08 -7.03
N ARG A 13 17.73 13.78 -8.03
CA ARG A 13 19.13 13.33 -7.84
C ARG A 13 20.12 14.45 -7.60
N GLY A 14 19.66 15.71 -7.64
CA GLY A 14 20.47 16.90 -7.41
C GLY A 14 19.82 17.86 -6.41
N SER A 15 20.44 19.02 -6.21
CA SER A 15 19.85 20.10 -5.42
C SER A 15 18.61 20.64 -6.11
N HIS A 16 17.51 20.72 -5.38
CA HIS A 16 16.22 21.21 -5.86
C HIS A 16 15.44 21.84 -4.71
N ALA A 17 14.47 22.67 -5.06
CA ALA A 17 13.49 23.17 -4.10
C ALA A 17 12.30 22.22 -4.05
N MET A 18 11.79 21.96 -2.84
CA MET A 18 10.57 21.19 -2.64
C MET A 18 9.35 22.12 -2.66
N CYS A 19 8.16 21.55 -2.86
CA CYS A 19 6.90 22.18 -2.51
C CYS A 19 5.94 21.13 -1.94
N ALA A 20 5.13 21.52 -0.96
CA ALA A 20 4.06 20.69 -0.39
C ALA A 20 2.79 21.53 -0.28
N ARG A 21 1.62 20.89 -0.43
CA ARG A 21 0.33 21.51 -0.16
C ARG A 21 -0.67 20.49 0.35
N VAL A 22 -1.58 20.94 1.20
CA VAL A 22 -2.72 20.16 1.67
C VAL A 22 -3.99 20.93 1.38
N ARG A 23 -4.94 20.28 0.72
CA ARG A 23 -6.29 20.80 0.50
C ARG A 23 -7.29 20.01 1.33
N VAL A 24 -8.11 20.70 2.10
CA VAL A 24 -9.31 20.09 2.69
C VAL A 24 -10.39 20.06 1.63
N CYS A 25 -10.90 18.87 1.35
CA CYS A 25 -11.85 18.62 0.29
C CYS A 25 -13.09 17.87 0.82
N ALA A 26 -14.21 18.08 0.13
CA ALA A 26 -15.41 17.27 0.39
C ALA A 26 -15.13 15.80 0.06
N PRO A 27 -15.71 14.84 0.81
CA PRO A 27 -15.45 13.41 0.64
C PRO A 27 -15.82 12.90 -0.75
N GLY A 28 -15.16 11.82 -1.17
CA GLY A 28 -15.54 11.04 -2.35
C GLY A 28 -15.05 11.60 -3.68
N GLN A 29 -14.32 12.72 -3.69
CA GLN A 29 -13.66 13.21 -4.91
C GLN A 29 -12.57 12.24 -5.39
N THR A 30 -12.29 12.20 -6.68
CA THR A 30 -11.22 11.37 -7.24
C THR A 30 -10.36 12.15 -8.23
N GLY A 31 -9.18 11.63 -8.54
CA GLY A 31 -8.20 12.26 -9.42
C GLY A 31 -7.05 12.92 -8.67
N VAL A 32 -6.23 13.66 -9.38
CA VAL A 32 -5.01 14.29 -8.83
C VAL A 32 -5.15 15.81 -8.64
N ASN A 33 -6.35 16.35 -8.88
CA ASN A 33 -6.63 17.77 -8.74
C ASN A 33 -8.06 18.03 -8.23
N PRO A 34 -8.40 17.62 -6.99
CA PRO A 34 -9.72 17.85 -6.42
C PRO A 34 -9.99 19.33 -6.14
N ASN A 35 -11.27 19.66 -6.01
CA ASN A 35 -11.69 20.95 -5.46
C ASN A 35 -11.54 20.90 -3.93
N GLY A 36 -10.95 21.93 -3.34
CA GLY A 36 -10.76 22.03 -1.90
C GLY A 36 -10.14 23.35 -1.49
N ILE A 37 -10.09 23.60 -0.19
CA ILE A 37 -9.48 24.78 0.41
C ILE A 37 -8.08 24.40 0.88
N GLU A 38 -7.07 25.12 0.38
CA GLU A 38 -5.69 24.93 0.82
C GLU A 38 -5.52 25.44 2.25
N ILE A 39 -4.91 24.63 3.10
CA ILE A 39 -4.56 24.99 4.48
C ILE A 39 -3.03 25.04 4.63
N PRO A 40 -2.50 25.92 5.51
CA PRO A 40 -1.06 25.98 5.76
C PRO A 40 -0.50 24.66 6.30
N ILE A 41 0.76 24.37 5.97
CA ILE A 41 1.51 23.26 6.56
C ILE A 41 2.62 23.87 7.41
N ILE A 42 2.63 23.57 8.71
CA ILE A 42 3.75 23.91 9.59
C ILE A 42 4.77 22.78 9.57
N THR A 43 4.30 21.55 9.83
CA THR A 43 5.08 20.31 9.77
C THR A 43 4.13 19.13 9.58
N GLY A 44 4.66 17.97 9.25
CA GLY A 44 3.90 16.74 9.14
C GLY A 44 4.53 15.76 8.18
N ASP A 45 3.93 14.59 8.09
CA ASP A 45 4.32 13.55 7.16
C ASP A 45 3.11 12.75 6.66
N VAL A 46 3.36 12.07 5.54
CA VAL A 46 2.52 10.99 5.03
C VAL A 46 3.25 9.68 5.30
N ARG A 47 2.63 8.78 6.05
CA ARG A 47 3.12 7.42 6.24
C ARG A 47 2.34 6.45 5.37
N LEU A 48 3.06 5.57 4.68
CA LEU A 48 2.53 4.50 3.86
C LEU A 48 3.09 3.14 4.34
N ASP A 49 2.27 2.11 4.43
CA ASP A 49 2.62 0.78 4.92
C ASP A 49 1.86 -0.30 4.13
N ALA A 50 2.59 -1.15 3.40
CA ALA A 50 2.00 -2.23 2.59
C ALA A 50 1.41 -3.39 3.42
N THR A 51 1.75 -3.48 4.70
CA THR A 51 1.38 -4.59 5.59
C THR A 51 0.18 -4.28 6.46
N ALA A 52 -0.14 -2.99 6.63
CA ALA A 52 -1.27 -2.51 7.40
C ALA A 52 -2.60 -2.64 6.63
N GLU A 53 -3.71 -2.79 7.38
CA GLU A 53 -5.06 -2.73 6.78
C GLU A 53 -5.33 -1.35 6.19
N ILE A 54 -4.96 -0.30 6.93
CA ILE A 54 -4.99 1.08 6.48
C ILE A 54 -3.59 1.41 5.97
N ARG A 55 -3.46 1.49 4.65
CA ARG A 55 -2.15 1.62 3.99
C ARG A 55 -1.54 2.99 4.21
N GLY A 56 -2.34 4.03 4.31
CA GLY A 56 -1.88 5.41 4.39
C GLY A 56 -2.43 6.18 5.59
N SER A 57 -1.60 6.99 6.22
CA SER A 57 -1.99 7.97 7.24
C SER A 57 -1.24 9.28 7.10
N VAL A 58 -1.85 10.36 7.57
CA VAL A 58 -1.24 11.69 7.66
C VAL A 58 -1.25 12.13 9.11
N GLU A 59 -0.12 12.67 9.54
CA GLU A 59 -0.03 13.46 10.76
C GLU A 59 0.57 14.81 10.40
N MET A 60 -0.11 15.91 10.72
CA MET A 60 0.39 17.25 10.41
C MET A 60 -0.06 18.30 11.41
N THR A 61 0.64 19.43 11.41
CA THR A 61 0.29 20.63 12.17
C THR A 61 -0.02 21.77 11.21
N THR A 62 -1.10 22.49 11.48
CA THR A 62 -1.57 23.65 10.70
C THR A 62 -1.90 24.83 11.61
N GLU A 63 -1.76 26.04 11.06
CA GLU A 63 -2.37 27.24 11.62
C GLU A 63 -3.66 27.53 10.85
N TYR A 64 -4.80 27.29 11.49
CA TYR A 64 -6.13 27.52 10.90
C TYR A 64 -7.16 27.74 12.02
N GLU A 65 -8.34 28.23 11.67
CA GLU A 65 -9.44 28.44 12.62
C GLU A 65 -9.99 27.11 13.15
N TRP A 66 -10.17 27.01 14.47
CA TRP A 66 -10.83 25.88 15.11
C TRP A 66 -12.28 25.77 14.62
N PRO A 67 -12.79 24.58 14.25
CA PRO A 67 -14.15 24.44 13.74
C PRO A 67 -15.19 24.77 14.83
N ALA A 68 -15.92 25.87 14.65
CA ALA A 68 -16.94 26.31 15.59
C ALA A 68 -18.24 25.48 15.55
N ASP A 69 -18.52 24.83 14.42
CA ASP A 69 -19.70 23.98 14.20
C ASP A 69 -19.39 22.79 13.27
N ALA A 70 -20.39 21.94 13.04
CA ALA A 70 -20.27 20.72 12.25
C ALA A 70 -19.90 20.94 10.76
N THR A 71 -20.08 22.15 10.24
CA THR A 71 -19.74 22.52 8.86
C THR A 71 -18.36 23.14 8.73
N GLY A 72 -17.66 23.35 9.85
CA GLY A 72 -16.29 23.87 9.88
C GLY A 72 -15.33 23.03 9.04
N LEU A 73 -14.34 23.68 8.45
CA LEU A 73 -13.43 23.04 7.50
C LEU A 73 -12.68 21.84 8.12
N LEU A 74 -12.24 21.97 9.37
CA LEU A 74 -11.46 20.95 10.06
C LEU A 74 -12.32 20.00 10.90
N THR A 75 -13.63 19.87 10.62
CA THR A 75 -14.45 18.85 11.28
C THR A 75 -14.15 17.45 10.76
N PRO A 76 -14.05 16.43 11.63
CA PRO A 76 -13.82 15.05 11.24
C PRO A 76 -15.11 14.33 10.83
N TYR A 77 -16.04 15.02 10.16
CA TYR A 77 -17.37 14.49 9.81
C TYR A 77 -17.48 14.07 8.34
N GLY A 78 -16.34 13.77 7.72
CA GLY A 78 -16.25 13.30 6.34
C GLY A 78 -15.28 14.09 5.48
N ASN A 79 -14.81 15.26 5.92
CA ASN A 79 -13.78 16.01 5.19
C ASN A 79 -12.51 15.18 5.00
N GLU A 80 -11.86 15.34 3.86
CA GLU A 80 -10.63 14.65 3.52
C GLU A 80 -9.49 15.63 3.29
N LEU A 81 -8.30 15.28 3.75
CA LEU A 81 -7.05 15.93 3.38
C LEU A 81 -6.56 15.31 2.06
N PHE A 82 -6.49 16.12 1.01
CA PHE A 82 -5.75 15.78 -0.19
C PHE A 82 -4.35 16.34 -0.10
N VAL A 83 -3.36 15.45 -0.06
CA VAL A 83 -1.96 15.82 0.19
C VAL A 83 -1.16 15.70 -1.10
N GLU A 84 -0.34 16.72 -1.38
CA GLU A 84 0.60 16.73 -2.50
C GLU A 84 1.98 17.17 -2.04
N ARG A 85 2.99 16.51 -2.58
CA ARG A 85 4.38 16.93 -2.49
C ARG A 85 5.01 16.91 -3.86
N GLY A 86 5.95 17.80 -4.11
CA GLY A 86 6.53 17.98 -5.42
C GLY A 86 7.84 18.73 -5.37
N ILE A 87 8.29 19.12 -6.55
CA ILE A 87 9.51 19.91 -6.73
C ILE A 87 9.20 21.21 -7.46
N VAL A 88 9.96 22.25 -7.13
CA VAL A 88 10.02 23.50 -7.86
C VAL A 88 11.30 23.47 -8.70
N TYR A 89 11.12 23.51 -10.00
CA TYR A 89 12.21 23.56 -10.95
C TYR A 89 12.87 24.95 -10.97
N GLY A 90 14.09 25.04 -11.52
CA GLY A 90 14.82 26.31 -11.63
C GLY A 90 14.15 27.38 -12.50
N ASP A 91 13.17 27.00 -13.33
CA ASP A 91 12.31 27.91 -14.11
C ASP A 91 11.02 28.32 -13.34
N GLY A 92 10.88 27.90 -12.08
CA GLY A 92 9.73 28.18 -11.22
C GLY A 92 8.52 27.26 -11.44
N VAL A 93 8.56 26.37 -12.44
CA VAL A 93 7.48 25.39 -12.67
C VAL A 93 7.43 24.39 -11.51
N ARG A 94 6.22 24.09 -11.04
CA ARG A 94 5.98 23.08 -9.99
C ARG A 94 5.47 21.79 -10.62
N GLU A 95 6.07 20.67 -10.27
CA GLU A 95 5.53 19.35 -10.57
C GLU A 95 5.04 18.71 -9.28
N TRP A 96 3.73 18.53 -9.18
CA TRP A 96 3.05 17.98 -8.01
C TRP A 96 2.85 16.48 -8.17
N VAL A 97 3.12 15.74 -7.11
CA VAL A 97 2.83 14.32 -6.99
C VAL A 97 1.81 14.15 -5.88
N SER A 98 0.63 13.65 -6.24
CA SER A 98 -0.40 13.35 -5.26
C SER A 98 0.07 12.23 -4.33
N GLN A 99 -0.16 12.44 -3.03
CA GLN A 99 0.13 11.48 -1.98
C GLN A 99 -1.11 10.66 -1.61
N GLY A 100 -2.31 11.18 -1.88
CA GLY A 100 -3.58 10.49 -1.68
C GLY A 100 -4.64 11.37 -1.02
N TYR A 101 -5.77 10.73 -0.76
CA TYR A 101 -6.90 11.27 0.01
C TYR A 101 -6.95 10.60 1.37
N TYR A 102 -7.06 11.40 2.42
CA TYR A 102 -7.06 10.92 3.81
C TYR A 102 -8.25 11.52 4.55
N ARG A 103 -9.20 10.70 4.99
CA ARG A 103 -10.31 11.11 5.84
C ARG A 103 -9.77 11.70 7.14
N LEU A 104 -10.20 12.93 7.45
CA LEU A 104 -9.80 13.62 8.67
C LEU A 104 -10.40 12.88 9.87
N GLU A 105 -9.55 12.45 10.80
CA GLU A 105 -9.93 11.66 11.96
C GLU A 105 -9.99 12.53 13.22
N THR A 106 -8.95 13.32 13.48
CA THR A 106 -8.87 14.10 14.71
C THR A 106 -8.19 15.44 14.48
N PRO A 107 -8.92 16.55 14.63
CA PRO A 107 -8.34 17.84 14.98
C PRO A 107 -8.13 17.94 16.50
N SER A 108 -6.95 18.40 16.92
CA SER A 108 -6.64 18.67 18.33
C SER A 108 -5.85 19.95 18.46
N GLN A 109 -6.12 20.73 19.51
CA GLN A 109 -5.43 21.99 19.82
C GLN A 109 -5.06 21.95 21.31
N GLU A 110 -3.75 21.89 21.60
CA GLU A 110 -3.27 21.78 22.99
C GLU A 110 -3.40 23.12 23.73
N GLU A 111 -3.07 24.23 23.08
CA GLU A 111 -3.11 25.59 23.64
C GLU A 111 -4.35 26.35 23.16
N ALA A 112 -5.55 25.93 23.53
CA ALA A 112 -6.78 26.59 23.06
C ALA A 112 -6.99 28.00 23.68
N PRO A 113 -7.46 29.00 22.90
CA PRO A 113 -7.80 28.96 21.48
C PRO A 113 -6.65 29.36 20.53
N ASP A 114 -5.49 29.76 21.05
CA ASP A 114 -4.43 30.47 20.30
C ASP A 114 -3.35 29.55 19.70
N GLY A 115 -3.40 28.25 20.00
CA GLY A 115 -2.41 27.26 19.58
C GLY A 115 -2.62 26.73 18.17
N VAL A 116 -1.60 26.09 17.64
CA VAL A 116 -1.68 25.36 16.36
C VAL A 116 -2.56 24.11 16.48
N ILE A 117 -3.14 23.68 15.36
CA ILE A 117 -3.99 22.50 15.30
C ILE A 117 -3.18 21.32 14.76
N ARG A 118 -3.15 20.22 15.51
CA ARG A 118 -2.65 18.92 15.04
C ARG A 118 -3.80 18.14 14.41
N LEU A 119 -3.58 17.65 13.20
CA LEU A 119 -4.50 16.85 12.41
C LEU A 119 -3.94 15.44 12.25
N THR A 120 -4.78 14.44 12.49
CA THR A 120 -4.55 13.07 12.04
C THR A 120 -5.59 12.68 11.00
N ALA A 121 -5.17 11.97 9.96
CA ALA A 121 -6.05 11.49 8.90
C ALA A 121 -5.60 10.11 8.42
N ARG A 122 -6.53 9.33 7.87
CA ARG A 122 -6.29 7.96 7.39
C ARG A 122 -6.85 7.78 5.99
N ASP A 123 -6.27 6.91 5.19
CA ASP A 123 -6.78 6.66 3.84
C ASP A 123 -8.22 6.12 3.86
N ARG A 124 -8.85 6.05 2.69
CA ARG A 124 -10.23 5.59 2.54
C ARG A 124 -10.46 4.13 2.95
N MET A 125 -9.43 3.33 3.21
CA MET A 125 -9.63 2.00 3.76
C MET A 125 -10.23 2.07 5.17
N ALA A 126 -9.94 3.15 5.92
CA ALA A 126 -10.53 3.37 7.23
C ALA A 126 -12.07 3.33 7.20
N GLY A 127 -12.71 3.93 6.20
CA GLY A 127 -14.17 3.88 6.06
C GLY A 127 -14.69 2.49 5.74
N ILE A 128 -13.97 1.70 4.94
CA ILE A 128 -14.34 0.30 4.64
C ILE A 128 -14.22 -0.59 5.88
N VAL A 129 -13.21 -0.34 6.72
CA VAL A 129 -13.00 -1.04 7.99
C VAL A 129 -14.09 -0.69 9.01
N ASP A 130 -14.40 0.60 9.17
CA ASP A 130 -15.41 1.08 10.11
C ASP A 130 -16.83 0.67 9.72
N ALA A 131 -17.12 0.63 8.42
CA ALA A 131 -18.41 0.21 7.91
C ALA A 131 -18.54 -1.31 8.09
N ARG A 132 -18.99 -1.74 9.25
CA ARG A 132 -19.39 -3.14 9.51
C ARG A 132 -20.84 -3.35 9.06
N PRO A 133 -21.16 -4.47 8.38
CA PRO A 133 -22.54 -4.80 8.01
C PRO A 133 -23.45 -4.90 9.24
N LEU A 134 -24.68 -4.41 9.15
CA LEU A 134 -25.66 -4.46 10.24
C LEU A 134 -26.42 -5.80 10.31
N ALA A 135 -26.38 -6.56 9.23
CA ALA A 135 -26.94 -7.90 9.11
C ALA A 135 -26.11 -8.68 8.06
N PRO A 136 -26.08 -10.02 8.13
CA PRO A 136 -25.42 -10.83 7.12
C PRO A 136 -25.95 -10.54 5.72
N GLN A 137 -25.04 -10.41 4.75
CA GLN A 137 -25.35 -10.20 3.34
C GLN A 137 -24.86 -11.43 2.54
N GLU A 138 -25.77 -12.11 1.85
CA GLU A 138 -25.43 -13.26 0.99
C GLU A 138 -25.21 -12.81 -0.45
N PHE A 139 -24.09 -13.24 -1.04
CA PHE A 139 -23.79 -13.15 -2.45
C PHE A 139 -23.94 -14.53 -3.07
N GLY A 140 -24.95 -14.71 -3.92
CA GLY A 140 -25.26 -16.01 -4.52
C GLY A 140 -24.22 -16.46 -5.56
N PRO A 141 -24.30 -17.73 -6.00
CA PRO A 141 -23.43 -18.29 -7.01
C PRO A 141 -23.45 -17.46 -8.30
N GLY A 142 -22.30 -17.34 -8.96
CA GLY A 142 -22.18 -16.60 -10.21
C GLY A 142 -22.15 -15.07 -10.05
N THR A 143 -22.22 -14.53 -8.83
CA THR A 143 -21.96 -13.10 -8.59
C THR A 143 -20.51 -12.81 -8.94
N SER A 144 -20.28 -11.77 -9.75
CA SER A 144 -18.93 -11.41 -10.18
C SER A 144 -18.18 -10.63 -9.10
N VAL A 145 -16.86 -10.75 -9.13
CA VAL A 145 -15.98 -9.99 -8.23
C VAL A 145 -16.24 -8.49 -8.36
N ALA A 146 -16.37 -7.98 -9.60
CA ALA A 146 -16.69 -6.57 -9.84
C ALA A 146 -18.00 -6.16 -9.16
N ALA A 147 -19.07 -6.94 -9.30
CA ALA A 147 -20.36 -6.63 -8.69
C ALA A 147 -20.31 -6.60 -7.15
N ILE A 148 -19.58 -7.53 -6.53
CA ILE A 148 -19.38 -7.57 -5.07
C ILE A 148 -18.63 -6.31 -4.61
N PHE A 149 -17.52 -5.97 -5.27
CA PHE A 149 -16.72 -4.79 -4.93
C PHE A 149 -17.50 -3.50 -5.15
N ASP A 150 -18.15 -3.33 -6.31
CA ASP A 150 -18.94 -2.14 -6.62
C ASP A 150 -20.07 -1.94 -5.60
N HIS A 151 -20.73 -3.02 -5.17
CA HIS A 151 -21.78 -2.96 -4.15
C HIS A 151 -21.21 -2.58 -2.78
N LEU A 152 -20.26 -3.36 -2.26
CA LEU A 152 -19.77 -3.18 -0.89
C LEU A 152 -18.96 -1.90 -0.71
N VAL A 153 -18.16 -1.50 -1.70
CA VAL A 153 -17.41 -0.24 -1.66
C VAL A 153 -18.36 0.94 -1.89
N GLY A 154 -19.33 0.79 -2.79
CA GLY A 154 -20.32 1.83 -3.09
C GLY A 154 -21.27 2.17 -1.93
N GLU A 155 -21.55 1.22 -1.03
CA GLU A 155 -22.29 1.48 0.21
C GLU A 155 -21.57 2.46 1.15
N VAL A 156 -20.23 2.46 1.14
CA VAL A 156 -19.40 3.32 1.99
C VAL A 156 -19.03 4.62 1.27
N TYR A 157 -18.61 4.50 0.01
CA TYR A 157 -18.18 5.59 -0.84
C TYR A 157 -18.99 5.59 -2.14
N PRO A 158 -20.16 6.25 -2.15
CA PRO A 158 -20.98 6.35 -3.36
C PRO A 158 -20.18 6.93 -4.53
N GLY A 159 -20.15 6.21 -5.66
CA GLY A 159 -19.41 6.61 -6.85
C GLY A 159 -17.89 6.36 -6.79
N ALA A 160 -17.41 5.59 -5.81
CA ALA A 160 -16.03 5.12 -5.79
C ALA A 160 -15.67 4.38 -7.08
N VAL A 161 -14.46 4.62 -7.56
CA VAL A 161 -13.91 3.93 -8.73
C VAL A 161 -13.06 2.76 -8.24
N VAL A 162 -13.44 1.54 -8.62
CA VAL A 162 -12.65 0.32 -8.39
C VAL A 162 -11.98 -0.08 -9.69
N LEU A 163 -10.67 -0.36 -9.64
CA LEU A 163 -9.86 -0.73 -10.78
C LEU A 163 -9.24 -2.11 -10.56
N PHE A 164 -9.37 -2.97 -11.58
CA PHE A 164 -8.85 -4.33 -11.59
C PHE A 164 -7.80 -4.49 -12.69
N ASP A 165 -6.76 -5.29 -12.46
CA ASP A 165 -5.79 -5.71 -13.49
C ASP A 165 -6.17 -7.03 -14.18
N PHE A 166 -7.37 -7.53 -13.91
CA PHE A 166 -7.94 -8.76 -14.44
C PHE A 166 -9.43 -8.55 -14.76
N ASP A 167 -10.05 -9.49 -15.47
CA ASP A 167 -11.47 -9.43 -15.81
C ASP A 167 -12.36 -9.80 -14.61
N ALA A 168 -12.50 -8.87 -13.67
CA ALA A 168 -13.32 -9.03 -12.47
C ALA A 168 -14.82 -9.11 -12.79
N ALA A 169 -15.26 -8.67 -13.97
CA ALA A 169 -16.65 -8.73 -14.39
C ALA A 169 -17.08 -10.16 -14.77
N THR A 170 -16.16 -10.96 -15.30
CA THR A 170 -16.41 -12.38 -15.64
C THR A 170 -15.88 -13.36 -14.61
N THR A 171 -14.99 -12.92 -13.71
CA THR A 171 -14.54 -13.72 -12.56
C THR A 171 -15.68 -13.86 -11.55
N THR A 172 -16.15 -15.10 -11.34
CA THR A 172 -17.28 -15.42 -10.45
C THR A 172 -16.92 -16.60 -9.54
N PHE A 173 -17.67 -16.76 -8.44
CA PHE A 173 -17.53 -17.91 -7.55
C PHE A 173 -18.71 -18.89 -7.72
N PRO A 174 -18.47 -20.22 -7.67
CA PRO A 174 -19.51 -21.22 -7.89
C PRO A 174 -20.43 -21.42 -6.68
N GLY A 175 -20.06 -20.93 -5.50
CA GLY A 175 -20.84 -21.04 -4.26
C GLY A 175 -21.43 -19.71 -3.81
N SER A 176 -22.39 -19.76 -2.89
CA SER A 176 -22.80 -18.59 -2.13
C SER A 176 -21.72 -18.23 -1.10
N HIS A 177 -21.50 -16.94 -0.90
CA HIS A 177 -20.63 -16.41 0.15
C HIS A 177 -21.38 -15.41 1.00
N ILE A 178 -21.18 -15.47 2.31
CA ILE A 178 -21.87 -14.60 3.26
C ILE A 178 -20.86 -13.63 3.85
N LEU A 179 -21.13 -12.33 3.67
CA LEU A 179 -20.49 -11.29 4.45
C LEU A 179 -21.16 -11.26 5.82
N GLU A 180 -20.40 -11.56 6.88
CA GLU A 180 -20.88 -11.56 8.26
C GLU A 180 -20.59 -10.23 8.96
N ASP A 181 -19.33 -10.01 9.35
CA ASP A 181 -18.97 -9.00 10.37
C ASP A 181 -17.98 -7.94 9.89
N SER A 182 -17.17 -8.26 8.88
CA SER A 182 -16.06 -7.42 8.42
C SER A 182 -16.10 -7.26 6.90
N ARG A 183 -16.53 -6.08 6.45
CA ARG A 183 -16.54 -5.72 5.03
C ARG A 183 -15.13 -5.74 4.45
N TYR A 184 -14.18 -5.13 5.15
CA TYR A 184 -12.76 -5.19 4.79
C TYR A 184 -12.26 -6.63 4.71
N GLY A 185 -12.52 -7.45 5.75
CA GLY A 185 -12.05 -8.84 5.79
C GLY A 185 -12.58 -9.68 4.61
N PHE A 186 -13.86 -9.52 4.28
CA PHE A 186 -14.47 -10.21 3.14
C PHE A 186 -13.87 -9.79 1.79
N LEU A 187 -13.74 -8.48 1.54
CA LEU A 187 -13.10 -7.97 0.31
C LEU A 187 -11.62 -8.37 0.22
N LYS A 188 -10.90 -8.34 1.35
CA LYS A 188 -9.51 -8.75 1.45
C LYS A 188 -9.33 -10.23 1.17
N ASP A 189 -10.24 -11.08 1.67
CA ASP A 189 -10.19 -12.52 1.41
C ASP A 189 -10.44 -12.84 -0.07
N ILE A 190 -11.37 -12.13 -0.72
CA ILE A 190 -11.54 -12.24 -2.19
C ILE A 190 -10.23 -11.89 -2.90
N ALA A 191 -9.62 -10.73 -2.58
CA ALA A 191 -8.38 -10.31 -3.20
C ALA A 191 -7.24 -11.32 -2.96
N ASP A 192 -7.07 -11.80 -1.72
CA ASP A 192 -6.03 -12.78 -1.36
C ASP A 192 -6.24 -14.14 -2.04
N SER A 193 -7.48 -14.61 -2.17
CA SER A 193 -7.82 -15.87 -2.84
C SER A 193 -7.45 -15.86 -4.32
N LEU A 194 -7.45 -14.66 -4.93
CA LEU A 194 -7.04 -14.41 -6.31
C LEU A 194 -5.56 -14.04 -6.43
N GLY A 195 -4.80 -14.07 -5.33
CA GLY A 195 -3.39 -13.68 -5.31
C GLY A 195 -3.14 -12.18 -5.55
N LYS A 196 -4.14 -11.34 -5.30
CA LYS A 196 -4.13 -9.90 -5.53
C LYS A 196 -3.78 -9.12 -4.26
N ILE A 197 -3.45 -7.84 -4.45
CA ILE A 197 -3.37 -6.82 -3.40
C ILE A 197 -4.55 -5.86 -3.56
N MET A 198 -5.01 -5.30 -2.45
CA MET A 198 -6.11 -4.33 -2.42
C MET A 198 -5.67 -3.08 -1.64
N TYR A 199 -5.76 -1.91 -2.26
CA TYR A 199 -5.39 -0.64 -1.61
C TYR A 199 -5.99 0.58 -2.34
N TRP A 200 -6.09 1.72 -1.66
CA TRP A 200 -6.46 2.99 -2.29
C TRP A 200 -5.23 3.68 -2.89
N ASP A 201 -5.32 4.06 -4.16
CA ASP A 201 -4.24 4.75 -4.87
C ASP A 201 -4.20 6.26 -4.56
N TYR A 202 -3.13 6.89 -5.04
CA TYR A 202 -2.90 8.34 -4.92
C TYR A 202 -4.03 9.19 -5.54
N ALA A 203 -4.84 8.66 -6.45
CA ALA A 203 -5.95 9.36 -7.08
C ALA A 203 -7.30 9.07 -6.38
N GLY A 204 -7.30 8.40 -5.24
CA GLY A 204 -8.50 8.06 -4.49
C GLY A 204 -9.35 6.98 -5.17
N ARG A 205 -8.71 6.04 -5.88
CA ARG A 205 -9.37 4.88 -6.51
C ARG A 205 -8.94 3.60 -5.81
N LEU A 206 -9.86 2.65 -5.64
CA LEU A 206 -9.52 1.35 -5.06
C LEU A 206 -8.88 0.47 -6.13
N ARG A 207 -7.65 0.01 -5.92
CA ARG A 207 -6.92 -0.93 -6.79
C ARG A 207 -7.07 -2.33 -6.24
N VAL A 208 -7.39 -3.29 -7.11
CA VAL A 208 -7.29 -4.73 -6.85
C VAL A 208 -6.47 -5.36 -7.97
N GLU A 209 -5.20 -5.65 -7.69
CA GLU A 209 -4.23 -5.95 -8.74
C GLU A 209 -3.15 -6.95 -8.32
N THR A 210 -2.40 -7.46 -9.28
CA THR A 210 -1.16 -8.23 -9.03
C THR A 210 -0.11 -7.30 -8.42
N ALA A 211 0.56 -7.75 -7.36
CA ALA A 211 1.67 -7.00 -6.79
C ALA A 211 2.80 -6.80 -7.83
N PRO A 212 3.54 -5.68 -7.80
CA PRO A 212 4.67 -5.46 -8.69
C PRO A 212 5.68 -6.61 -8.67
N ASN A 213 6.26 -6.93 -9.82
CA ASN A 213 7.27 -7.98 -9.90
C ASN A 213 8.53 -7.54 -9.12
N PRO A 214 8.91 -8.24 -8.04
CA PRO A 214 10.06 -7.86 -7.23
C PRO A 214 11.38 -7.83 -8.01
N ALA A 215 11.51 -8.58 -9.12
CA ALA A 215 12.73 -8.67 -9.90
C ALA A 215 12.97 -7.46 -10.83
N GLN A 216 12.02 -6.53 -10.96
CA GLN A 216 12.10 -5.41 -11.89
C GLN A 216 12.13 -4.06 -11.14
N PRO A 217 13.30 -3.62 -10.64
CA PRO A 217 13.39 -2.39 -9.85
C PRO A 217 12.98 -1.16 -10.66
N VAL A 218 12.10 -0.34 -10.09
CA VAL A 218 11.60 0.90 -10.71
C VAL A 218 12.50 2.11 -10.44
N PHE A 219 13.40 2.00 -9.46
CA PHE A 219 14.29 3.09 -9.07
C PHE A 219 15.59 2.57 -8.44
N ALA A 220 16.70 3.25 -8.74
CA ALA A 220 18.01 2.95 -8.17
C ALA A 220 18.34 3.89 -7.00
N VAL A 221 18.54 3.31 -5.83
CA VAL A 221 18.94 3.95 -4.58
C VAL A 221 20.44 3.74 -4.39
N ASN A 222 21.24 4.74 -4.78
CA ASN A 222 22.70 4.63 -4.83
C ASN A 222 23.42 5.73 -4.03
N HIS A 223 24.66 5.43 -3.64
CA HIS A 223 25.63 6.40 -3.12
C HIS A 223 26.40 7.11 -4.25
N GLY A 224 27.22 8.10 -3.87
CA GLY A 224 28.13 8.79 -4.79
C GLY A 224 27.50 9.95 -5.57
N ARG A 225 28.10 10.33 -6.70
CA ARG A 225 27.64 11.45 -7.52
C ARG A 225 26.27 11.14 -8.13
N GLY A 226 25.27 11.98 -7.86
CA GLY A 226 23.87 11.71 -8.26
C GLY A 226 23.21 10.59 -7.44
N GLY A 227 23.85 10.21 -6.34
CA GLY A 227 23.27 9.35 -5.32
C GLY A 227 22.21 10.10 -4.51
N VAL A 228 21.20 9.35 -4.09
CA VAL A 228 20.04 9.88 -3.36
C VAL A 228 20.04 9.47 -1.90
N VAL A 229 20.91 8.52 -1.52
CA VAL A 229 21.00 7.96 -0.18
C VAL A 229 21.66 8.95 0.79
N ALA A 230 20.95 9.31 1.84
CA ALA A 230 21.49 10.04 2.99
C ALA A 230 22.07 9.09 4.05
N LYS A 231 21.36 7.99 4.34
CA LYS A 231 21.80 6.95 5.30
C LYS A 231 21.16 5.61 4.95
N LEU A 232 21.90 4.52 5.16
CA LEU A 232 21.37 3.15 5.15
C LEU A 232 21.72 2.48 6.48
N SER A 233 20.76 1.79 7.08
CA SER A 233 20.97 0.80 8.13
C SER A 233 20.34 -0.52 7.74
N ARG A 234 20.85 -1.61 8.29
CA ARG A 234 20.41 -2.96 7.96
C ARG A 234 20.18 -3.79 9.20
N GLU A 235 19.13 -4.58 9.18
CA GLU A 235 18.77 -5.52 10.23
C GLU A 235 18.46 -6.89 9.61
N LEU A 236 18.83 -7.98 10.30
CA LEU A 236 18.46 -9.35 9.95
C LEU A 236 17.54 -9.91 11.06
N SER A 237 16.27 -10.15 10.74
CA SER A 237 15.30 -10.75 11.68
C SER A 237 14.99 -12.21 11.29
N ARG A 238 14.17 -12.92 12.07
CA ARG A 238 13.50 -14.16 11.62
C ARG A 238 11.98 -14.05 11.68
N GLU A 239 11.48 -12.90 12.14
CA GLU A 239 10.08 -12.63 12.36
C GLU A 239 9.35 -12.40 11.03
N GLY A 240 8.12 -12.91 10.92
CA GLY A 240 7.28 -12.70 9.73
C GLY A 240 7.82 -13.30 8.43
N VAL A 241 8.75 -14.27 8.52
CA VAL A 241 9.29 -15.00 7.36
C VAL A 241 8.73 -16.39 7.30
N TYR A 242 8.23 -16.76 6.12
CA TYR A 242 7.66 -18.07 5.86
C TYR A 242 8.29 -18.64 4.60
N ASN A 243 8.68 -19.91 4.65
CA ASN A 243 9.25 -20.63 3.52
C ASN A 243 8.34 -21.73 2.97
N ALA A 244 7.10 -21.77 3.45
CA ALA A 244 5.99 -22.44 2.80
C ALA A 244 4.70 -21.67 3.05
N VAL A 245 3.78 -21.75 2.10
CA VAL A 245 2.39 -21.31 2.29
C VAL A 245 1.48 -22.48 1.98
N VAL A 246 0.57 -22.77 2.91
CA VAL A 246 -0.50 -23.75 2.75
C VAL A 246 -1.80 -22.97 2.59
N ALA A 247 -2.38 -23.04 1.39
CA ALA A 247 -3.69 -22.46 1.12
C ALA A 247 -4.73 -23.59 1.11
N THR A 248 -5.82 -23.41 1.86
CA THR A 248 -6.93 -24.36 1.93
C THR A 248 -8.24 -23.71 1.53
N GLY A 249 -9.02 -24.44 0.74
CA GLY A 249 -10.40 -24.07 0.43
C GLY A 249 -11.37 -24.76 1.37
N GLU A 250 -12.14 -23.97 2.11
CA GLU A 250 -13.20 -24.45 2.99
C GLU A 250 -14.54 -24.33 2.26
N GLN A 251 -14.91 -25.37 1.53
CA GLN A 251 -16.22 -25.45 0.89
C GLN A 251 -17.28 -25.91 1.90
N ALA A 252 -18.49 -25.35 1.79
CA ALA A 252 -19.63 -25.87 2.52
C ALA A 252 -20.02 -27.28 2.02
N GLY A 253 -20.27 -28.22 2.94
CA GLY A 253 -20.78 -29.58 2.63
C GLY A 253 -19.82 -30.73 2.94
N GLU A 254 -19.97 -31.85 2.24
CA GLU A 254 -19.16 -33.08 2.41
C GLU A 254 -17.98 -33.19 1.43
N ASN A 255 -17.72 -32.15 0.62
CA ASN A 255 -16.59 -32.17 -0.30
C ASN A 255 -15.27 -32.17 0.47
N PRO A 256 -14.27 -32.96 0.03
CA PRO A 256 -12.93 -32.87 0.60
C PRO A 256 -12.39 -31.43 0.47
N PRO A 257 -11.75 -30.89 1.51
CA PRO A 257 -11.12 -29.57 1.42
C PRO A 257 -10.05 -29.60 0.33
N VAL A 258 -10.10 -28.60 -0.56
CA VAL A 258 -9.06 -28.41 -1.58
C VAL A 258 -7.84 -27.77 -0.93
N ARG A 259 -6.65 -28.09 -1.44
CA ARG A 259 -5.40 -27.69 -0.80
C ARG A 259 -4.27 -27.50 -1.79
N GLY A 260 -3.58 -26.38 -1.65
CA GLY A 260 -2.37 -26.04 -2.39
C GLY A 260 -1.23 -25.75 -1.42
N VAL A 261 -0.01 -26.13 -1.79
CA VAL A 261 1.17 -25.86 -0.97
C VAL A 261 2.29 -25.34 -1.84
N ALA A 262 2.78 -24.16 -1.50
CA ALA A 262 3.97 -23.58 -2.11
C ALA A 262 5.14 -23.71 -1.13
N PHE A 263 6.32 -24.04 -1.64
CA PHE A 263 7.55 -24.15 -0.87
C PHE A 263 8.65 -23.30 -1.50
N ASP A 264 9.52 -22.72 -0.67
CA ASP A 264 10.78 -22.17 -1.14
C ASP A 264 11.74 -23.31 -1.46
N LEU A 265 11.85 -23.65 -2.73
CA LEU A 265 12.70 -24.76 -3.21
C LEU A 265 14.01 -24.29 -3.85
N ASN A 266 14.32 -22.99 -3.83
CA ASN A 266 15.58 -22.49 -4.35
C ASN A 266 16.72 -22.86 -3.38
N PRO A 267 17.70 -23.72 -3.76
CA PRO A 267 18.80 -24.12 -2.88
C PRO A 267 19.70 -22.96 -2.47
N ASP A 268 19.77 -21.89 -3.27
CA ASP A 268 20.54 -20.69 -2.98
C ASP A 268 19.77 -19.72 -2.07
N SER A 269 18.48 -19.98 -1.83
CA SER A 269 17.68 -19.18 -0.91
C SER A 269 18.09 -19.44 0.54
N PRO A 270 18.36 -18.39 1.34
CA PRO A 270 18.59 -18.53 2.77
C PRO A 270 17.38 -19.09 3.53
N THR A 271 16.18 -19.00 2.94
CA THR A 271 14.93 -19.57 3.49
C THR A 271 14.57 -20.92 2.88
N TYR A 272 15.46 -21.54 2.09
CA TYR A 272 15.25 -22.85 1.46
C TYR A 272 14.61 -23.86 2.40
N TRP A 273 13.53 -24.52 1.95
CA TRP A 273 12.71 -25.44 2.77
C TRP A 273 13.49 -26.62 3.35
N HIS A 274 14.49 -27.11 2.62
CA HIS A 274 15.39 -28.17 3.08
C HIS A 274 16.70 -27.64 3.69
N GLY A 275 16.82 -26.32 3.85
CA GLY A 275 17.97 -25.64 4.39
C GLY A 275 17.93 -25.44 5.92
N PRO A 276 18.95 -24.75 6.47
CA PRO A 276 19.12 -24.57 7.92
C PRO A 276 18.10 -23.61 8.55
N PHE A 277 17.32 -22.88 7.74
CA PHE A 277 16.25 -22.00 8.25
C PHE A 277 15.17 -22.77 9.01
N GLY A 278 14.97 -24.06 8.68
CA GLY A 278 13.91 -24.89 9.23
C GLY A 278 12.60 -24.73 8.47
N LYS A 279 11.55 -25.43 8.91
CA LYS A 279 10.25 -25.49 8.23
C LYS A 279 9.26 -24.54 8.91
N VAL A 280 8.98 -23.40 8.28
CA VAL A 280 8.13 -22.34 8.83
C VAL A 280 6.98 -22.05 7.85
N PRO A 281 5.88 -22.82 7.91
CA PRO A 281 4.73 -22.62 7.05
C PRO A 281 3.81 -21.50 7.55
N ARG A 282 3.21 -20.76 6.62
CA ARG A 282 2.02 -19.93 6.85
C ARG A 282 0.79 -20.67 6.36
N PHE A 283 -0.30 -20.59 7.12
CA PHE A 283 -1.60 -21.13 6.71
C PHE A 283 -2.51 -19.99 6.28
N TYR A 284 -3.25 -20.23 5.21
CA TYR A 284 -4.30 -19.38 4.69
C TYR A 284 -5.50 -20.24 4.35
N SER A 285 -6.68 -19.85 4.82
CA SER A 285 -7.92 -20.54 4.51
C SER A 285 -8.91 -19.54 3.96
N SER A 286 -9.66 -19.95 2.94
CA SER A 286 -10.67 -19.12 2.32
C SER A 286 -11.78 -19.97 1.73
N THR A 287 -13.01 -19.48 1.84
CA THR A 287 -14.16 -20.13 1.20
C THR A 287 -14.17 -19.92 -0.31
N PHE A 288 -13.48 -18.89 -0.81
CA PHE A 288 -13.41 -18.53 -2.25
C PHE A 288 -12.51 -19.49 -3.06
N LEU A 289 -11.68 -20.29 -2.38
CA LEU A 289 -10.85 -21.29 -3.02
C LEU A 289 -11.62 -22.59 -3.23
N THR A 290 -11.87 -22.95 -4.50
CA THR A 290 -12.74 -24.07 -4.85
C THR A 290 -12.04 -25.21 -5.61
N THR A 291 -10.79 -25.01 -6.00
CA THR A 291 -9.97 -26.01 -6.71
C THR A 291 -8.55 -26.02 -6.17
N ASP A 292 -7.88 -27.16 -6.28
CA ASP A 292 -6.46 -27.27 -5.88
C ASP A 292 -5.57 -26.29 -6.68
N ALA A 293 -5.91 -26.04 -7.95
CA ALA A 293 -5.21 -25.07 -8.79
C ALA A 293 -5.33 -23.63 -8.25
N GLN A 294 -6.53 -23.23 -7.78
CA GLN A 294 -6.73 -21.93 -7.12
C GLN A 294 -5.93 -21.86 -5.81
N CYS A 295 -5.98 -22.91 -4.98
CA CYS A 295 -5.19 -22.94 -3.75
C CYS A 295 -3.69 -22.83 -4.06
N GLN A 296 -3.19 -23.52 -5.09
CA GLN A 296 -1.79 -23.45 -5.48
C GLN A 296 -1.40 -22.06 -5.97
N ALA A 297 -2.24 -21.41 -6.78
CA ALA A 297 -2.01 -20.05 -7.25
C ALA A 297 -1.96 -19.04 -6.08
N ALA A 298 -2.91 -19.12 -5.15
CA ALA A 298 -2.93 -18.29 -3.95
C ALA A 298 -1.69 -18.53 -3.07
N ALA A 299 -1.32 -19.80 -2.85
CA ALA A 299 -0.13 -20.16 -2.09
C ALA A 299 1.15 -19.62 -2.74
N ASN A 300 1.31 -19.74 -4.06
CA ASN A 300 2.45 -19.20 -4.80
C ASN A 300 2.52 -17.68 -4.67
N ALA A 301 1.40 -16.97 -4.87
CA ALA A 301 1.35 -15.51 -4.77
C ALA A 301 1.68 -15.01 -3.35
N MET A 302 1.15 -15.67 -2.31
CA MET A 302 1.48 -15.36 -0.92
C MET A 302 2.94 -15.66 -0.59
N LEU A 303 3.47 -16.78 -1.11
CA LEU A 303 4.85 -17.19 -0.87
C LEU A 303 5.84 -16.23 -1.56
N MET A 304 5.60 -15.80 -2.80
CA MET A 304 6.45 -14.79 -3.46
C MET A 304 6.56 -13.49 -2.66
N ARG A 305 5.50 -13.10 -1.94
CA ARG A 305 5.51 -11.96 -1.03
C ARG A 305 6.29 -12.24 0.25
N ALA A 306 6.22 -13.46 0.78
CA ALA A 306 6.86 -13.87 2.04
C ALA A 306 8.34 -14.28 1.92
N ILE A 307 8.77 -14.82 0.77
CA ILE A 307 10.16 -15.24 0.51
C ILE A 307 11.06 -14.01 0.40
N GLY A 308 12.25 -14.12 0.95
CA GLY A 308 13.28 -13.12 0.96
C GLY A 308 14.12 -13.28 2.22
N LEU A 309 15.38 -12.84 2.17
CA LEU A 309 16.09 -12.61 3.41
C LEU A 309 15.28 -11.58 4.20
N PRO A 310 14.99 -11.81 5.50
CA PRO A 310 14.50 -10.77 6.42
C PRO A 310 15.59 -9.75 6.70
N TYR A 311 16.19 -9.25 5.65
CA TYR A 311 17.14 -8.19 5.64
C TYR A 311 16.32 -6.92 5.40
N SER A 312 16.00 -6.26 6.51
CA SER A 312 15.35 -4.96 6.46
C SER A 312 16.40 -3.91 6.19
N VAL A 313 16.22 -3.09 5.16
CA VAL A 313 17.03 -1.89 4.97
C VAL A 313 16.19 -0.70 5.34
N ASP A 314 16.57 -0.07 6.45
CA ASP A 314 16.08 1.26 6.75
C ASP A 314 16.92 2.24 5.94
N PHE A 315 16.26 3.02 5.11
CA PHE A 315 16.91 4.06 4.34
C PHE A 315 16.41 5.42 4.76
N SER A 316 17.29 6.41 4.62
CA SER A 316 16.89 7.79 4.48
C SER A 316 17.46 8.33 3.18
N MET A 317 16.64 9.04 2.42
CA MET A 317 17.03 9.58 1.13
C MET A 317 16.37 10.93 0.87
N VAL A 318 16.91 11.62 -0.13
CA VAL A 318 16.23 12.76 -0.74
C VAL A 318 14.84 12.29 -1.19
N PRO A 319 13.74 12.96 -0.78
CA PRO A 319 12.39 12.47 -1.03
C PRO A 319 12.08 12.22 -2.51
N ASN A 320 11.94 10.95 -2.90
CA ASN A 320 11.32 10.56 -4.16
C ASN A 320 9.85 10.21 -3.90
N VAL A 321 9.00 11.22 -3.95
CA VAL A 321 7.58 11.10 -3.57
C VAL A 321 6.71 10.37 -4.60
N ALA A 322 7.34 9.88 -5.67
CA ALA A 322 6.73 8.97 -6.63
C ALA A 322 6.78 7.50 -6.18
N LEU A 323 7.69 7.15 -5.26
CA LEU A 323 7.78 5.79 -4.74
C LEU A 323 6.56 5.44 -3.89
N GLU A 324 6.15 4.19 -3.97
CA GLU A 324 5.03 3.63 -3.23
C GLU A 324 5.43 2.33 -2.53
N PRO A 325 4.73 1.92 -1.45
CA PRO A 325 4.92 0.59 -0.91
C PRO A 325 4.69 -0.49 -1.98
N LEU A 326 5.44 -1.58 -1.87
CA LEU A 326 5.57 -2.66 -2.86
C LEU A 326 6.36 -2.32 -4.12
N ASP A 327 6.84 -1.08 -4.29
CA ASP A 327 7.77 -0.79 -5.38
C ASP A 327 9.11 -1.50 -5.16
N PRO A 328 9.61 -2.25 -6.15
CA PRO A 328 10.95 -2.81 -6.13
C PRO A 328 11.99 -1.71 -6.43
N ILE A 329 13.06 -1.65 -5.66
CA ILE A 329 14.17 -0.71 -5.82
C ILE A 329 15.50 -1.46 -5.86
N ALA A 330 16.47 -0.92 -6.59
CA ALA A 330 17.83 -1.42 -6.59
C ALA A 330 18.66 -0.62 -5.57
N VAL A 331 19.13 -1.25 -4.50
CA VAL A 331 19.92 -0.63 -3.44
C VAL A 331 21.39 -0.94 -3.67
N SER A 332 22.21 0.10 -3.80
CA SER A 332 23.67 -0.04 -3.92
C SER A 332 24.38 0.52 -2.70
N TYR A 333 25.09 -0.34 -1.97
CA TYR A 333 25.90 0.03 -0.81
C TYR A 333 27.24 0.66 -1.17
N SER A 334 27.75 0.35 -2.36
CA SER A 334 29.03 0.84 -2.85
C SER A 334 29.12 0.66 -4.36
N ASP A 335 29.97 1.45 -5.01
CA ASP A 335 30.27 1.32 -6.45
C ASP A 335 31.00 0.01 -6.81
N ARG A 336 31.36 -0.82 -5.81
CA ARG A 336 32.14 -2.06 -5.98
C ARG A 336 31.31 -3.33 -5.83
N THR A 337 30.09 -3.22 -5.35
CA THR A 337 29.18 -4.35 -5.10
C THR A 337 28.00 -4.26 -6.05
N ALA A 338 27.54 -5.41 -6.56
CA ALA A 338 26.31 -5.44 -7.33
C ALA A 338 25.15 -4.89 -6.48
N PRO A 339 24.24 -4.09 -7.06
CA PRO A 339 23.04 -3.66 -6.36
C PRO A 339 22.19 -4.86 -5.96
N GLU A 340 21.59 -4.79 -4.78
CA GLU A 340 20.59 -5.74 -4.31
C GLU A 340 19.20 -5.23 -4.68
N THR A 341 18.26 -6.14 -4.92
CA THR A 341 16.87 -5.77 -5.17
C THR A 341 16.06 -5.87 -3.89
N HIS A 342 15.36 -4.80 -3.58
CA HIS A 342 14.59 -4.64 -2.35
C HIS A 342 13.17 -4.21 -2.68
N VAL A 343 12.18 -4.68 -1.93
CA VAL A 343 10.78 -4.23 -2.06
C VAL A 343 10.44 -3.34 -0.89
N ILE A 344 9.92 -2.15 -1.17
CA ILE A 344 9.52 -1.19 -0.14
C ILE A 344 8.33 -1.75 0.67
N GLU A 345 8.45 -1.80 1.99
CA GLU A 345 7.36 -2.16 2.89
C GLU A 345 6.68 -0.91 3.46
N THR A 346 7.48 0.04 3.95
CA THR A 346 6.99 1.29 4.53
C THR A 346 7.71 2.50 3.95
N LEU A 347 7.01 3.64 3.92
CA LEU A 347 7.54 4.95 3.57
C LEU A 347 6.99 6.00 4.52
N THR A 348 7.85 6.90 4.97
CA THR A 348 7.45 8.17 5.59
C THR A 348 7.95 9.30 4.71
N ILE A 349 7.00 10.06 4.16
CA ILE A 349 7.24 11.19 3.26
C ILE A 349 7.00 12.47 4.04
N PRO A 350 8.05 13.24 4.39
CA PRO A 350 7.88 14.48 5.12
C PRO A 350 7.18 15.53 4.27
N LEU A 351 6.48 16.46 4.91
CA LEU A 351 5.84 17.62 4.28
C LEU A 351 6.63 18.92 4.46
N ASP A 352 7.72 18.88 5.22
CA ASP A 352 8.69 19.98 5.35
C ASP A 352 9.97 19.75 4.50
N ALA A 353 10.84 20.75 4.49
CA ALA A 353 12.05 20.75 3.67
C ALA A 353 13.29 20.19 4.40
N GLU A 354 13.25 20.08 5.72
CA GLU A 354 14.41 19.71 6.55
C GLU A 354 14.48 18.21 6.77
N ALA A 355 13.33 17.54 6.83
CA ALA A 355 13.24 16.11 7.00
C ALA A 355 13.51 15.35 5.69
N VAL A 356 14.09 14.16 5.87
CA VAL A 356 14.39 13.19 4.81
C VAL A 356 13.27 12.17 4.70
N MET A 357 13.08 11.60 3.52
CA MET A 357 12.16 10.47 3.35
C MET A 357 12.81 9.23 3.94
N THR A 358 12.07 8.49 4.75
CA THR A 358 12.52 7.23 5.34
C THR A 358 11.62 6.08 4.92
N GLY A 359 12.09 4.85 5.11
CA GLY A 359 11.29 3.66 4.83
C GLY A 359 12.04 2.40 5.18
N THR A 360 11.29 1.31 5.27
CA THR A 360 11.81 -0.05 5.43
C THR A 360 11.61 -0.82 4.13
N THR A 361 12.56 -1.66 3.76
CA THR A 361 12.44 -2.56 2.60
C THR A 361 12.80 -3.98 2.98
N ARG A 362 12.34 -4.96 2.20
CA ARG A 362 12.76 -6.36 2.31
C ARG A 362 13.56 -6.78 1.09
N GLU A 363 14.72 -7.38 1.31
CA GLU A 363 15.52 -7.96 0.23
C GLU A 363 14.75 -9.10 -0.47
N LYS A 364 14.82 -9.12 -1.80
CA LYS A 364 14.29 -10.22 -2.63
C LYS A 364 15.46 -10.88 -3.35
N VAL A 365 15.69 -12.15 -3.04
CA VAL A 365 16.59 -12.98 -3.83
C VAL A 365 15.82 -13.36 -5.11
N GLY A 366 16.31 -12.92 -6.27
CA GLY A 366 15.73 -13.27 -7.55
C GLY A 366 15.66 -14.79 -7.68
N GLY A 367 14.45 -15.33 -7.81
CA GLY A 367 14.29 -16.65 -8.40
C GLY A 367 14.45 -16.45 -9.90
N ASP A 368 15.44 -17.11 -10.50
CA ASP A 368 15.43 -17.27 -11.95
C ASP A 368 14.12 -17.96 -12.33
N ASP A 369 13.32 -17.29 -13.16
CA ASP A 369 12.01 -17.75 -13.68
C ASP A 369 12.15 -18.96 -14.64
N ASP A 370 13.29 -19.65 -14.67
CA ASP A 370 13.61 -20.73 -15.62
C ASP A 370 13.18 -22.14 -15.18
N ALA A 371 12.36 -22.28 -14.13
CA ALA A 371 12.00 -23.59 -13.57
C ALA A 371 10.49 -23.91 -13.56
N LEU A 372 9.68 -23.32 -14.44
CA LEU A 372 8.31 -23.75 -14.70
C LEU A 372 8.10 -24.05 -16.20
N GLY A 373 8.75 -25.12 -16.65
CA GLY A 373 8.41 -25.85 -17.88
C GLY A 373 7.67 -27.14 -17.57
#